data_AF-A0A936ATH4-F1
#
_entry.id   AF-A0A936ATH4-F1
#
_cell.length_a   1.000
_cell.length_b   1.000
_cell.length_c   1.000
_cell.angle_alpha   90.00
_cell.angle_beta   90.00
_cell.angle_gamma   90.00
#
_symmetry.space_group_name_H-M   'P 1'
#
loop_
_entity.id
_entity.type
_entity.pdbx_description
1 polymer ?
#
loop_
_entity_poly.entity_id
_entity_poly.type
_entity_poly.pdbx_seq_one_letter_code
_entity_poly.pdbx_strand_id
1 'polypeptide(L)'
;MKNRFYLFSLSYLPAVMAIALISSATALAQTLTYEEYDPKSTLIVPEHKTLRSKFPFVDIHSHHSTLTPEYVDKLIREMDSINLQVMVNLSGGSGERLKQTVQAMKGRYPDRFVVFANLTFDDLNEPGYGKRAAARLDQDFKNGAQGLKIFKNYGMDLKYKTGARVKVDDPEFDPVWDKCAELKIPVLIHTAEPSAFFLPIDKNNERWLELKQFPQRARPPEKYPPFETLMEERNRMLAKHPGTRFILAHLGYHGNDLGRLGRLFDTYPNAYVDIAAVLAELGRQPYTARDFLIKYQDRVLFGKDIYEPSEYTQYFQVMETRDDYIEYYRRRHAFWRIYGLNLPDDVLKKIYYRNAAKLVPGNEDRTSFPNEIKRMSRHRGAHPADIKLFGENCLGDLRLGVSDLSWLLSRGYAATASLKLVGDRYRLRERQRLAVARAACSDRQTTQRERSRIPIDGIKGRNLLLDGFNLIITIEAALSGGVLIACRDGCIRDLSSVHGSYRAVDETEKAIELISLALLKYGPASGTWLLDKPVSNSGRLAQRIREMSEERGWPWQVEVVMDPDKLLRTSGAVAITSDSNILDQAACWINLSRLLIHQFVPNPWMPG
;
A
#
# COMPACT_ATOMS: atom_id res chain seq x y z
N MET A 1 18.33 84.08 -36.42
CA MET A 1 19.22 83.06 -37.03
C MET A 1 20.52 83.06 -36.22
N LYS A 2 21.07 82.03 -35.57
CA LYS A 2 20.83 80.58 -35.45
C LYS A 2 21.12 80.23 -33.97
N ASN A 3 20.17 79.67 -33.22
CA ASN A 3 20.46 79.07 -31.92
C ASN A 3 20.82 77.60 -32.14
N ARG A 4 22.01 77.20 -31.66
CA ARG A 4 22.54 75.84 -31.75
C ARG A 4 21.70 74.88 -30.89
N PHE A 5 21.12 73.88 -31.53
CA PHE A 5 20.63 72.67 -30.88
C PHE A 5 21.81 71.88 -30.33
N TYR A 6 21.87 71.67 -29.01
CA TYR A 6 22.69 70.62 -28.41
C TYR A 6 21.84 69.34 -28.37
N LEU A 7 22.18 68.41 -29.25
CA LEU A 7 21.81 67.00 -29.14
C LEU A 7 22.47 66.45 -27.88
N PHE A 8 21.70 66.31 -26.79
CA PHE A 8 22.10 65.42 -25.70
C PHE A 8 22.09 63.99 -26.25
N SER A 9 23.28 63.43 -26.32
CA SER A 9 23.57 62.09 -26.83
C SER A 9 22.80 61.03 -26.05
N LEU A 10 22.10 60.17 -26.79
CA LEU A 10 21.37 58.97 -26.33
C LEU A 10 22.29 57.86 -25.75
N SER A 11 23.39 58.22 -25.10
CA SER A 11 24.46 57.27 -24.70
C SER A 11 24.24 56.62 -23.33
N TYR A 12 23.21 57.00 -22.57
CA TYR A 12 22.99 56.51 -21.21
C TYR A 12 21.77 55.58 -21.03
N LEU A 13 21.00 55.33 -22.09
CA LEU A 13 19.84 54.42 -22.02
C LEU A 13 20.20 52.94 -21.69
N PRO A 14 21.32 52.36 -22.18
CA PRO A 14 21.64 50.95 -21.90
C PRO A 14 22.08 50.72 -20.44
N ALA A 15 22.78 51.69 -19.84
CA ALA A 15 23.28 51.59 -18.47
C ALA A 15 22.15 51.71 -17.44
N VAL A 16 21.15 52.55 -17.70
CA VAL A 16 19.97 52.71 -16.82
C VAL A 16 19.05 51.47 -16.89
N MET A 17 18.89 50.83 -18.05
CA MET A 17 18.15 49.57 -18.16
C MET A 17 18.88 48.39 -17.48
N ALA A 18 20.22 48.31 -17.57
CA ALA A 18 20.98 47.26 -16.91
C ALA A 18 20.95 47.37 -15.37
N ILE A 19 21.00 48.60 -14.83
CA ILE A 19 20.86 48.84 -13.38
C ILE A 19 19.43 48.53 -12.91
N ALA A 20 18.40 48.83 -13.71
CA ALA A 20 17.01 48.48 -13.40
C ALA A 20 16.73 46.96 -13.42
N LEU A 21 17.38 46.22 -14.34
CA LEU A 21 17.30 44.75 -14.42
C LEU A 21 18.05 44.05 -13.28
N ILE A 22 19.19 44.61 -12.83
CA ILE A 22 19.93 44.07 -11.67
C ILE A 22 19.21 44.39 -10.35
N SER A 23 18.62 45.58 -10.21
CA SER A 23 17.80 45.94 -9.03
C SER A 23 16.49 45.15 -8.91
N SER A 24 15.90 44.69 -10.03
CA SER A 24 14.69 43.87 -9.99
C SER A 24 14.96 42.40 -9.67
N ALA A 25 16.10 41.85 -10.11
CA ALA A 25 16.55 40.51 -9.72
C ALA A 25 16.95 40.41 -8.24
N THR A 26 17.57 41.46 -7.67
CA THR A 26 17.86 41.54 -6.23
C THR A 26 16.61 41.78 -5.39
N ALA A 27 15.62 42.52 -5.90
CA ALA A 27 14.32 42.68 -5.25
C ALA A 27 13.53 41.36 -5.16
N LEU A 28 13.53 40.54 -6.22
CA LEU A 28 12.88 39.21 -6.23
C LEU A 28 13.49 38.21 -5.24
N ALA A 29 14.80 38.29 -4.98
CA ALA A 29 15.45 37.46 -3.95
C ALA A 29 15.11 37.92 -2.51
N GLN A 30 14.68 39.16 -2.33
CA GLN A 30 14.24 39.72 -1.03
C GLN A 30 12.73 39.53 -0.76
N THR A 31 11.96 38.99 -1.70
CA THR A 31 10.50 38.80 -1.58
C THR A 31 10.04 37.38 -1.25
N LEU A 32 10.94 36.40 -1.13
CA LEU A 32 10.56 35.01 -0.89
C LEU A 32 9.94 34.84 0.50
N THR A 33 8.68 34.43 0.55
CA THR A 33 7.97 34.13 1.80
C THR A 33 8.41 32.78 2.38
N TYR A 34 8.17 32.56 3.67
CA TYR A 34 8.44 31.26 4.30
C TYR A 34 7.66 30.14 3.60
N GLU A 35 6.43 30.42 3.15
CA GLU A 35 5.59 29.49 2.39
C GLU A 35 6.20 29.10 1.04
N GLU A 36 6.90 30.02 0.38
CA GLU A 36 7.58 29.77 -0.90
C GLU A 36 8.97 29.14 -0.71
N TYR A 37 9.60 29.31 0.45
CA TYR A 37 10.93 28.76 0.75
C TYR A 37 10.90 27.24 0.97
N ASP A 38 11.08 26.47 -0.11
CA ASP A 38 11.16 25.01 -0.11
C ASP A 38 12.35 24.50 -0.94
N PRO A 39 13.59 24.62 -0.43
CA PRO A 39 14.78 24.27 -1.18
C PRO A 39 14.85 22.76 -1.46
N LYS A 40 15.16 22.41 -2.72
CA LYS A 40 15.50 21.03 -3.07
C LYS A 40 16.83 20.65 -2.43
N SER A 41 16.85 19.51 -1.73
CA SER A 41 18.06 19.00 -1.12
C SER A 41 19.12 18.69 -2.17
N THR A 42 20.37 19.06 -1.88
CA THR A 42 21.55 18.62 -2.64
C THR A 42 22.22 17.39 -2.00
N LEU A 43 21.68 16.90 -0.88
CA LEU A 43 22.22 15.74 -0.19
C LEU A 43 22.00 14.47 -1.04
N ILE A 44 23.06 13.69 -1.22
CA ILE A 44 23.03 12.41 -1.92
C ILE A 44 23.21 11.31 -0.87
N VAL A 45 22.11 10.66 -0.50
CA VAL A 45 22.05 9.57 0.48
C VAL A 45 21.24 8.41 -0.08
N PRO A 46 21.44 7.17 0.42
CA PRO A 46 20.58 6.05 0.08
C PRO A 46 19.12 6.34 0.42
N GLU A 47 18.21 5.94 -0.46
CA GLU A 47 16.75 6.04 -0.25
C GLU A 47 16.12 4.67 -0.48
N HIS A 48 15.37 4.17 0.51
CA HIS A 48 14.70 2.89 0.45
C HIS A 48 13.18 3.10 0.40
N LYS A 49 12.59 2.92 -0.78
CA LYS A 49 11.13 3.05 -0.97
C LYS A 49 10.38 1.85 -0.39
N THR A 50 9.90 2.00 0.83
CA THR A 50 9.09 1.01 1.56
C THR A 50 7.61 1.15 1.19
N LEU A 51 7.20 0.56 0.06
CA LEU A 51 5.82 0.61 -0.43
C LEU A 51 4.85 -0.28 0.37
N ARG A 52 5.38 -1.23 1.13
CA ARG A 52 4.67 -2.24 1.91
C ARG A 52 5.45 -2.48 3.19
N SER A 53 4.78 -2.69 4.33
CA SER A 53 5.47 -2.95 5.58
C SER A 53 6.17 -4.31 5.58
N LYS A 54 7.32 -4.37 6.25
CA LYS A 54 8.11 -5.59 6.46
C LYS A 54 7.34 -6.69 7.19
N PHE A 55 6.44 -6.32 8.10
CA PHE A 55 5.60 -7.25 8.86
C PHE A 55 4.12 -6.90 8.75
N PRO A 56 3.22 -7.89 8.84
CA PRO A 56 1.79 -7.65 8.96
C PRO A 56 1.52 -6.67 10.11
N PHE A 57 0.58 -5.75 9.91
CA PHE A 57 0.29 -4.74 10.94
C PHE A 57 -1.20 -4.50 11.13
N VAL A 58 -1.51 -3.86 12.26
CA VAL A 58 -2.82 -3.40 12.68
C VAL A 58 -2.76 -1.88 12.71
N ASP A 59 -3.68 -1.22 12.01
CA ASP A 59 -3.92 0.21 12.19
C ASP A 59 -4.91 0.38 13.34
N ILE A 60 -4.42 0.73 14.53
CA ILE A 60 -5.26 0.93 15.73
C ILE A 60 -6.11 2.20 15.67
N HIS A 61 -5.84 3.08 14.69
CA HIS A 61 -6.41 4.42 14.66
C HIS A 61 -6.82 4.79 13.24
N SER A 62 -8.06 4.47 12.88
CA SER A 62 -8.66 4.88 11.61
C SER A 62 -10.10 5.36 11.82
N HIS A 63 -10.60 6.16 10.89
CA HIS A 63 -11.94 6.75 10.94
C HIS A 63 -12.69 6.52 9.62
N HIS A 64 -13.77 5.73 9.67
CA HIS A 64 -14.58 5.41 8.50
C HIS A 64 -16.07 5.62 8.77
N SER A 65 -16.66 6.59 8.08
CA SER A 65 -18.10 6.90 8.14
C SER A 65 -18.89 6.32 6.95
N THR A 66 -18.22 6.12 5.82
CA THR A 66 -18.77 5.46 4.63
C THR A 66 -18.82 3.95 4.85
N LEU A 67 -20.00 3.36 4.68
CA LEU A 67 -20.27 1.96 5.03
C LEU A 67 -20.83 1.14 3.85
N THR A 68 -20.60 1.58 2.60
CA THR A 68 -21.08 0.82 1.43
C THR A 68 -20.22 -0.42 1.19
N PRO A 69 -20.78 -1.51 0.66
CA PRO A 69 -20.02 -2.71 0.30
C PRO A 69 -18.81 -2.40 -0.62
N GLU A 70 -19.00 -1.55 -1.62
CA GLU A 70 -17.96 -1.20 -2.59
C GLU A 70 -16.78 -0.48 -1.92
N TYR A 71 -17.08 0.37 -0.93
CA TYR A 71 -16.06 1.06 -0.16
C TYR A 71 -15.27 0.08 0.72
N VAL A 72 -15.95 -0.85 1.40
CA VAL A 72 -15.29 -1.88 2.22
C VAL A 72 -14.42 -2.80 1.34
N ASP A 73 -14.86 -3.17 0.14
CA ASP A 73 -14.04 -3.96 -0.80
C ASP A 73 -12.80 -3.20 -1.28
N LYS A 74 -12.95 -1.89 -1.51
CA LYS A 74 -11.82 -1.01 -1.82
C LYS A 74 -10.83 -0.99 -0.67
N LEU A 75 -11.30 -0.82 0.58
CA LEU A 75 -10.43 -0.85 1.76
C LEU A 75 -9.65 -2.15 1.84
N ILE A 76 -10.30 -3.30 1.66
CA ILE A 76 -9.61 -4.61 1.70
C ILE A 76 -8.49 -4.69 0.68
N ARG A 77 -8.74 -4.31 -0.58
CA ARG A 77 -7.69 -4.33 -1.62
C ARG A 77 -6.51 -3.41 -1.26
N GLU A 78 -6.79 -2.22 -0.74
CA GLU A 78 -5.76 -1.27 -0.33
C GLU A 78 -4.99 -1.77 0.90
N MET A 79 -5.70 -2.32 1.89
CA MET A 79 -5.13 -2.94 3.08
C MET A 79 -4.18 -4.08 2.70
N ASP A 80 -4.61 -4.96 1.80
CA ASP A 80 -3.80 -6.06 1.29
C ASP A 80 -2.55 -5.56 0.57
N SER A 81 -2.65 -4.47 -0.20
CA SER A 81 -1.51 -3.90 -0.94
C SER A 81 -0.37 -3.44 -0.02
N ILE A 82 -0.69 -2.94 1.18
CA ILE A 82 0.28 -2.40 2.13
C ILE A 82 0.62 -3.33 3.30
N ASN A 83 0.05 -4.54 3.35
CA ASN A 83 0.20 -5.53 4.43
C ASN A 83 -0.56 -5.18 5.73
N LEU A 84 -1.60 -4.35 5.62
CA LEU A 84 -2.52 -4.03 6.72
C LEU A 84 -3.50 -5.19 6.88
N GLN A 85 -3.35 -5.95 7.96
CA GLN A 85 -4.22 -7.11 8.21
C GLN A 85 -5.51 -6.70 8.90
N VAL A 86 -5.44 -5.72 9.80
CA VAL A 86 -6.57 -5.35 10.65
C VAL A 86 -6.65 -3.84 10.74
N MET A 87 -7.83 -3.31 10.44
CA MET A 87 -8.12 -1.90 10.59
C MET A 87 -9.10 -1.70 11.74
N VAL A 88 -8.76 -0.81 12.66
CA VAL A 88 -9.64 -0.40 13.75
C VAL A 88 -10.37 0.87 13.35
N ASN A 89 -11.68 0.77 13.16
CA ASN A 89 -12.55 1.92 12.94
C ASN A 89 -13.01 2.49 14.28
N LEU A 90 -12.55 3.71 14.59
CA LEU A 90 -12.87 4.44 15.80
C LEU A 90 -14.19 5.23 15.70
N SER A 91 -14.85 5.21 14.55
CA SER A 91 -16.13 5.89 14.29
C SER A 91 -17.31 4.91 14.25
N GLY A 92 -17.38 3.99 15.21
CA GLY A 92 -18.43 2.96 15.25
C GLY A 92 -19.84 3.50 15.50
N GLY A 93 -19.96 4.58 16.26
CA GLY A 93 -21.22 5.05 16.84
C GLY A 93 -21.63 4.22 18.06
N SER A 94 -22.93 4.25 18.37
CA SER A 94 -23.57 3.53 19.48
C SER A 94 -24.93 2.98 19.06
N GLY A 95 -25.45 2.02 19.82
CA GLY A 95 -26.76 1.41 19.64
C GLY A 95 -26.95 0.87 18.22
N GLU A 96 -28.01 1.31 17.54
CA GLU A 96 -28.34 0.85 16.19
C GLU A 96 -27.29 1.27 15.15
N ARG A 97 -26.71 2.47 15.31
CA ARG A 97 -25.63 2.92 14.41
C ARG A 97 -24.41 2.02 14.51
N LEU A 98 -24.07 1.56 15.72
CA LEU A 98 -22.97 0.62 15.91
C LEU A 98 -23.24 -0.71 15.21
N LYS A 99 -24.44 -1.29 15.35
CA LYS A 99 -24.81 -2.53 14.66
C LYS A 99 -24.66 -2.41 13.15
N GLN A 100 -25.11 -1.28 12.58
CA GLN A 100 -24.94 -1.01 11.14
C GLN A 100 -23.47 -0.95 10.74
N THR A 101 -22.63 -0.26 11.53
CA THR A 101 -21.18 -0.19 11.27
C THR A 101 -20.52 -1.56 11.36
N VAL A 102 -20.84 -2.35 12.40
CA VAL A 102 -20.33 -3.71 12.58
C VAL A 102 -20.75 -4.60 11.41
N GLN A 103 -22.03 -4.60 11.04
CA GLN A 103 -22.53 -5.40 9.93
C GLN A 103 -21.86 -5.02 8.60
N ALA A 104 -21.73 -3.73 8.30
CA ALA A 104 -21.14 -3.26 7.06
C ALA A 104 -19.66 -3.63 6.93
N MET A 105 -18.88 -3.41 7.99
CA MET A 105 -17.43 -3.62 7.97
C MET A 105 -17.08 -5.11 8.14
N LYS A 106 -17.68 -5.79 9.12
CA LYS A 106 -17.33 -7.17 9.50
C LYS A 106 -18.16 -8.22 8.77
N GLY A 107 -19.33 -7.90 8.23
CA GLY A 107 -20.24 -8.90 7.66
C GLY A 107 -19.62 -9.77 6.56
N ARG A 108 -18.84 -9.16 5.65
CA ARG A 108 -18.12 -9.89 4.57
C ARG A 108 -16.66 -10.20 4.90
N TYR A 109 -16.08 -9.49 5.86
CA TYR A 109 -14.66 -9.60 6.23
C TYR A 109 -14.50 -9.62 7.76
N PRO A 110 -14.99 -10.68 8.44
CA PRO A 110 -15.14 -10.70 9.90
C PRO A 110 -13.83 -10.48 10.65
N ASP A 111 -12.71 -10.88 10.04
CA ASP A 111 -11.39 -10.81 10.66
C ASP A 111 -10.56 -9.59 10.25
N ARG A 112 -11.07 -8.71 9.39
CA ARG A 112 -10.29 -7.58 8.84
C ARG A 112 -10.56 -6.26 9.54
N PHE A 113 -11.66 -6.18 10.29
CA PHE A 113 -12.07 -4.94 10.95
C PHE A 113 -12.38 -5.15 12.42
N VAL A 114 -12.03 -4.13 13.20
CA VAL A 114 -12.41 -3.95 14.60
C VAL A 114 -13.19 -2.64 14.67
N VAL A 115 -14.27 -2.62 15.44
CA VAL A 115 -15.10 -1.41 15.59
C VAL A 115 -15.11 -0.99 17.05
N PHE A 116 -14.78 0.27 17.32
CA PHE A 116 -14.91 0.85 18.66
C PHE A 116 -16.23 1.61 18.78
N ALA A 117 -16.89 1.46 19.92
CA ALA A 117 -18.07 2.23 20.28
C ALA A 117 -17.72 3.70 20.55
N ASN A 118 -18.73 4.57 20.48
CA ASN A 118 -18.62 5.98 20.84
C ASN A 118 -19.68 6.33 21.90
N LEU A 119 -19.35 7.22 22.84
CA LEU A 119 -20.36 7.73 23.77
C LEU A 119 -21.29 8.73 23.07
N THR A 120 -22.55 8.73 23.49
CA THR A 120 -23.49 9.82 23.23
C THR A 120 -23.61 10.68 24.48
N PHE A 121 -23.84 11.98 24.29
CA PHE A 121 -23.94 12.96 25.38
C PHE A 121 -25.32 13.62 25.46
N ASP A 122 -26.31 13.07 24.74
CA ASP A 122 -27.64 13.65 24.60
C ASP A 122 -28.35 13.80 25.95
N ASP A 123 -28.13 12.85 26.87
CA ASP A 123 -28.68 12.82 28.22
C ASP A 123 -27.63 13.13 29.31
N LEU A 124 -26.55 13.84 28.96
CA LEU A 124 -25.44 14.15 29.88
C LEU A 124 -25.90 14.84 31.17
N ASN A 125 -26.93 15.66 31.09
CA ASN A 125 -27.41 16.47 32.22
C ASN A 125 -28.49 15.77 33.06
N GLU A 126 -28.89 14.56 32.68
CA GLU A 126 -29.87 13.78 33.44
C GLU A 126 -29.16 12.98 34.56
N PRO A 127 -29.68 12.95 35.80
CA PRO A 127 -28.99 12.35 36.95
C PRO A 127 -28.53 10.91 36.73
N GLY A 128 -27.25 10.60 36.98
CA GLY A 128 -26.69 9.25 36.81
C GLY A 128 -26.37 8.87 35.36
N TYR A 129 -25.99 9.86 34.55
CA TYR A 129 -25.50 9.67 33.18
C TYR A 129 -24.42 8.59 33.10
N GLY A 130 -23.42 8.58 33.98
CA GLY A 130 -22.32 7.62 33.98
C GLY A 130 -22.78 6.17 33.97
N LYS A 131 -23.73 5.84 34.85
CA LYS A 131 -24.31 4.49 34.96
C LYS A 131 -25.08 4.12 33.70
N ARG A 132 -25.84 5.06 33.11
CA ARG A 132 -26.55 4.81 31.85
C ARG A 132 -25.60 4.68 30.66
N ALA A 133 -24.57 5.51 30.59
CA ALA A 133 -23.52 5.43 29.58
C ALA A 133 -22.77 4.09 29.64
N ALA A 134 -22.44 3.63 30.85
CA ALA A 134 -21.85 2.30 31.06
C ALA A 134 -22.79 1.16 30.63
N ALA A 135 -24.08 1.25 30.93
CA ALA A 135 -25.07 0.27 30.48
C ALA A 135 -25.24 0.26 28.94
N ARG A 136 -25.20 1.43 28.30
CA ARG A 136 -25.20 1.54 26.83
C ARG A 136 -23.93 0.93 26.23
N LEU A 137 -22.77 1.17 26.84
CA LEU A 137 -21.51 0.56 26.41
C LEU A 137 -21.53 -0.96 26.52
N ASP A 138 -22.10 -1.51 27.59
CA ASP A 138 -22.31 -2.96 27.74
C ASP A 138 -23.17 -3.53 26.61
N GLN A 139 -24.23 -2.81 26.23
CA GLN A 139 -25.05 -3.18 25.07
C GLN A 139 -24.28 -3.06 23.74
N ASP A 140 -23.44 -2.04 23.60
CA ASP A 140 -22.61 -1.84 22.41
C ASP A 140 -21.53 -2.92 22.26
N PHE A 141 -20.95 -3.37 23.37
CA PHE A 141 -20.08 -4.54 23.38
C PHE A 141 -20.81 -5.80 22.89
N LYS A 142 -22.04 -6.05 23.37
CA LYS A 142 -22.90 -7.14 22.86
C LYS A 142 -23.25 -6.97 21.38
N ASN A 143 -23.31 -5.74 20.88
CA ASN A 143 -23.52 -5.42 19.47
C ASN A 143 -22.25 -5.58 18.60
N GLY A 144 -21.11 -5.95 19.21
CA GLY A 144 -19.86 -6.26 18.50
C GLY A 144 -18.77 -5.19 18.61
N ALA A 145 -18.92 -4.16 19.46
CA ALA A 145 -17.80 -3.27 19.76
C ALA A 145 -16.69 -4.01 20.51
N GLN A 146 -15.45 -3.67 20.18
CA GLN A 146 -14.23 -4.29 20.74
C GLN A 146 -13.34 -3.27 21.46
N GLY A 147 -13.87 -2.08 21.74
CA GLY A 147 -13.18 -0.95 22.35
C GLY A 147 -14.07 0.27 22.43
N LEU A 148 -13.60 1.31 23.11
CA LEU A 148 -14.27 2.60 23.25
C LEU A 148 -13.38 3.70 22.70
N LYS A 149 -13.92 4.56 21.82
CA LYS A 149 -13.27 5.81 21.40
C LYS A 149 -13.89 6.99 22.13
N ILE A 150 -13.03 7.81 22.72
CA ILE A 150 -13.36 9.12 23.27
C ILE A 150 -12.68 10.19 22.41
N PHE A 151 -13.49 11.09 21.86
CA PHE A 151 -13.03 12.18 20.99
C PHE A 151 -12.61 13.41 21.80
N LYS A 152 -11.85 14.28 21.15
CA LYS A 152 -11.24 15.47 21.76
C LYS A 152 -12.20 16.49 22.36
N ASN A 153 -13.48 16.44 21.97
CA ASN A 153 -14.48 17.30 22.60
C ASN A 153 -14.61 16.98 24.11
N TYR A 154 -14.40 15.72 24.51
CA TYR A 154 -14.33 15.34 25.92
C TYR A 154 -13.09 15.96 26.57
N GLY A 155 -13.27 16.65 27.70
CA GLY A 155 -12.19 17.40 28.33
C GLY A 155 -11.95 18.78 27.75
N MET A 156 -12.36 19.09 26.50
CA MET A 156 -12.10 20.39 25.86
C MET A 156 -13.36 21.23 25.64
N ASP A 157 -14.28 20.72 24.81
CA ASP A 157 -15.44 21.47 24.31
C ASP A 157 -16.75 21.10 25.00
N LEU A 158 -16.87 19.85 25.46
CA LEU A 158 -18.08 19.32 26.07
C LEU A 158 -18.37 20.03 27.40
N LYS A 159 -19.59 20.53 27.55
CA LYS A 159 -20.05 21.26 28.74
C LYS A 159 -21.36 20.68 29.24
N TYR A 160 -21.54 20.71 30.55
CA TYR A 160 -22.85 20.60 31.18
C TYR A 160 -23.72 21.81 30.79
N LYS A 161 -25.03 21.68 31.00
CA LYS A 161 -26.00 22.76 30.81
C LYS A 161 -25.71 23.98 31.70
N THR A 162 -25.00 23.78 32.80
CA THR A 162 -24.48 24.85 33.68
C THR A 162 -23.38 25.69 33.03
N GLY A 163 -22.84 25.27 31.89
CA GLY A 163 -21.67 25.89 31.24
C GLY A 163 -20.33 25.36 31.75
N ALA A 164 -20.32 24.53 32.81
CA ALA A 164 -19.11 23.89 33.31
C ALA A 164 -18.58 22.88 32.29
N ARG A 165 -17.26 22.93 32.03
CA ARG A 165 -16.57 21.95 31.18
C ARG A 165 -16.57 20.58 31.83
N VAL A 166 -16.86 19.55 31.05
CA VAL A 166 -16.61 18.16 31.44
C VAL A 166 -15.11 17.94 31.47
N LYS A 167 -14.55 17.68 32.65
CA LYS A 167 -13.11 17.44 32.83
C LYS A 167 -12.73 16.04 32.37
N VAL A 168 -11.44 15.81 32.09
CA VAL A 168 -10.97 14.47 31.68
C VAL A 168 -11.10 13.44 32.83
N ASP A 169 -11.01 13.91 34.08
CA ASP A 169 -11.15 13.13 35.32
C ASP A 169 -12.51 13.33 36.00
N ASP A 170 -13.54 13.71 35.24
CA ASP A 170 -14.88 13.93 35.78
C ASP A 170 -15.46 12.62 36.36
N PRO A 171 -15.80 12.57 37.67
CA PRO A 171 -16.26 11.35 38.33
C PRO A 171 -17.59 10.81 37.78
N GLU A 172 -18.39 11.63 37.10
CA GLU A 172 -19.61 11.15 36.42
C GLU A 172 -19.28 10.10 35.35
N PHE A 173 -18.04 10.02 34.86
CA PHE A 173 -17.60 9.06 33.84
C PHE A 173 -16.90 7.82 34.41
N ASP A 174 -16.62 7.76 35.71
CA ASP A 174 -16.00 6.59 36.36
C ASP A 174 -16.67 5.25 35.99
N PRO A 175 -18.02 5.14 35.99
CA PRO A 175 -18.67 3.87 35.68
C PRO A 175 -18.39 3.38 34.26
N VAL A 176 -18.10 4.29 33.30
CA VAL A 176 -17.75 3.94 31.93
C VAL A 176 -16.37 3.29 31.88
N TRP A 177 -15.39 3.87 32.59
CA TRP A 177 -14.03 3.33 32.67
C TRP A 177 -14.00 1.98 33.36
N ASP A 178 -14.74 1.84 34.45
CA ASP A 178 -14.86 0.59 35.20
C ASP A 178 -15.53 -0.49 34.35
N LYS A 179 -16.55 -0.13 33.56
CA LYS A 179 -17.17 -1.06 32.60
C LYS A 179 -16.19 -1.51 31.52
N CYS A 180 -15.33 -0.64 30.99
CA CYS A 180 -14.28 -1.04 30.06
C CYS A 180 -13.31 -2.06 30.68
N ALA A 181 -12.94 -1.87 31.95
CA ALA A 181 -12.10 -2.82 32.68
C ALA A 181 -12.78 -4.18 32.86
N GLU A 182 -14.06 -4.17 33.27
CA GLU A 182 -14.88 -5.38 33.42
C GLU A 182 -14.98 -6.18 32.11
N LEU A 183 -15.26 -5.49 31.00
CA LEU A 183 -15.37 -6.07 29.66
C LEU A 183 -14.01 -6.41 29.03
N LYS A 184 -12.91 -5.99 29.66
CA LYS A 184 -11.52 -6.13 29.16
C LYS A 184 -11.32 -5.51 27.77
N ILE A 185 -12.01 -4.41 27.48
CA ILE A 185 -11.86 -3.64 26.24
C ILE A 185 -11.01 -2.38 26.49
N PRO A 186 -10.16 -1.95 25.53
CA PRO A 186 -9.38 -0.74 25.68
C PRO A 186 -10.19 0.53 25.38
N VAL A 187 -9.76 1.64 25.97
CA VAL A 187 -10.27 2.99 25.68
C VAL A 187 -9.22 3.75 24.88
N LEU A 188 -9.49 4.07 23.62
CA LEU A 188 -8.68 5.04 22.89
C LEU A 188 -9.22 6.44 23.13
N ILE A 189 -8.44 7.28 23.80
CA ILE A 189 -8.84 8.63 24.23
C ILE A 189 -7.96 9.68 23.59
N HIS A 190 -8.60 10.68 22.98
CA HIS A 190 -7.95 11.87 22.45
C HIS A 190 -8.12 12.99 23.47
N THR A 191 -7.02 13.41 24.09
CA THR A 191 -7.00 14.52 25.07
C THR A 191 -6.04 15.59 24.61
N ALA A 192 -6.49 16.84 24.54
CA ALA A 192 -5.72 17.98 24.04
C ALA A 192 -5.43 17.92 22.53
N GLU A 193 -4.40 18.66 22.12
CA GLU A 193 -3.86 18.86 20.77
C GLU A 193 -2.33 19.04 20.92
N PRO A 194 -1.51 19.18 19.86
CA PRO A 194 -0.10 19.53 20.02
C PRO A 194 0.08 20.73 20.93
N SER A 195 1.00 20.67 21.89
CA SER A 195 1.19 21.70 22.92
C SER A 195 1.41 23.09 22.34
N ALA A 196 2.07 23.18 21.18
CA ALA A 196 2.27 24.42 20.42
C ALA A 196 0.96 25.13 20.02
N PHE A 197 -0.18 24.43 19.94
CA PHE A 197 -1.47 25.08 19.66
C PHE A 197 -1.98 25.91 20.84
N PHE A 198 -1.46 25.68 22.05
CA PHE A 198 -1.79 26.42 23.27
C PHE A 198 -0.81 27.59 23.52
N LEU A 199 0.21 27.74 22.68
CA LEU A 199 1.20 28.82 22.78
C LEU A 199 0.80 30.01 21.88
N PRO A 200 1.34 31.23 22.13
CA PRO A 200 1.16 32.36 21.23
C PRO A 200 1.53 32.02 19.78
N ILE A 201 0.77 32.57 18.82
CA ILE A 201 1.02 32.37 17.39
C ILE A 201 2.02 33.43 16.91
N ASP A 202 3.29 33.19 17.16
CA ASP A 202 4.38 34.08 16.80
C ASP A 202 5.57 33.33 16.18
N LYS A 203 6.69 34.03 15.97
CA LYS A 203 7.92 33.51 15.37
C LYS A 203 8.58 32.36 16.17
N ASN A 204 8.20 32.15 17.43
CA ASN A 204 8.73 31.10 18.30
C ASN A 204 7.84 29.85 18.33
N ASN A 205 6.68 29.88 17.67
CA ASN A 205 5.76 28.74 17.63
C ASN A 205 6.13 27.81 16.46
N GLU A 206 6.58 26.59 16.77
CA GLU A 206 6.99 25.62 15.74
C GLU A 206 5.83 25.21 14.80
N ARG A 207 4.58 25.34 15.27
CA ARG A 207 3.36 25.06 14.50
C ARG A 207 2.76 26.32 13.87
N TRP A 208 3.51 27.42 13.80
CA TRP A 208 3.04 28.68 13.22
C TRP A 208 2.46 28.51 11.82
N LEU A 209 3.12 27.76 10.92
CA LEU A 209 2.62 27.56 9.55
C LEU A 209 1.26 26.85 9.54
N GLU A 210 1.11 25.84 10.40
CA GLU A 210 -0.14 25.10 10.55
C GLU A 210 -1.26 25.99 11.09
N LEU A 211 -0.95 26.82 12.09
CA LEU A 211 -1.90 27.75 12.72
C LEU A 211 -2.23 28.95 11.81
N LYS A 212 -1.32 29.37 10.93
CA LYS A 212 -1.59 30.37 9.90
C LYS A 212 -2.56 29.83 8.84
N GLN A 213 -2.36 28.59 8.40
CA GLN A 213 -3.24 27.93 7.41
C GLN A 213 -4.58 27.51 8.02
N PHE A 214 -4.61 27.14 9.30
CA PHE A 214 -5.79 26.69 10.03
C PHE A 214 -5.92 27.38 11.40
N PRO A 215 -6.28 28.68 11.45
CA PRO A 215 -6.34 29.44 12.70
C PRO A 215 -7.27 28.86 13.77
N GLN A 216 -8.31 28.14 13.36
CA GLN A 216 -9.26 27.44 14.25
C GLN A 216 -8.62 26.29 15.07
N ARG A 217 -7.40 25.87 14.73
CA ARG A 217 -6.64 24.87 15.50
C ARG A 217 -6.02 25.45 16.76
N ALA A 218 -5.89 26.77 16.87
CA ALA A 218 -5.39 27.41 18.08
C ALA A 218 -6.26 27.07 19.31
N ARG A 219 -5.62 27.00 20.47
CA ARG A 219 -6.23 26.73 21.77
C ARG A 219 -5.93 27.87 22.75
N PRO A 220 -6.45 29.08 22.50
CA PRO A 220 -6.21 30.23 23.35
C PRO A 220 -6.83 30.04 24.75
N PRO A 221 -6.16 30.52 25.82
CA PRO A 221 -6.56 30.26 27.21
C PRO A 221 -7.90 30.88 27.58
N GLU A 222 -8.39 31.88 26.84
CA GLU A 222 -9.72 32.49 27.04
C GLU A 222 -10.86 31.52 26.68
N LYS A 223 -10.58 30.52 25.84
CA LYS A 223 -11.57 29.55 25.36
C LYS A 223 -11.33 28.13 25.87
N TYR A 224 -10.07 27.72 26.02
CA TYR A 224 -9.70 26.35 26.34
C TYR A 224 -8.87 26.27 27.62
N PRO A 225 -8.97 25.17 28.40
CA PRO A 225 -8.06 24.94 29.50
C PRO A 225 -6.60 24.86 29.01
N PRO A 226 -5.63 25.28 29.82
CA PRO A 226 -4.22 25.09 29.50
C PRO A 226 -3.86 23.62 29.23
N PHE A 227 -2.86 23.39 28.38
CA PHE A 227 -2.37 22.05 28.05
C PHE A 227 -2.05 21.23 29.32
N GLU A 228 -1.34 21.83 30.28
CA GLU A 228 -0.97 21.17 31.53
C GLU A 228 -2.18 20.73 32.37
N THR A 229 -3.24 21.54 32.42
CA THR A 229 -4.49 21.16 33.10
C THR A 229 -5.08 19.89 32.49
N LEU A 230 -5.13 19.80 31.15
CA LEU A 230 -5.63 18.61 30.46
C LEU A 230 -4.75 17.39 30.72
N MET A 231 -3.42 17.56 30.75
CA MET A 231 -2.47 16.48 31.03
C MET A 231 -2.60 15.97 32.47
N GLU A 232 -2.80 16.86 33.43
CA GLU A 232 -3.00 16.50 34.84
C GLU A 232 -4.33 15.80 35.08
N GLU A 233 -5.43 16.29 34.49
CA GLU A 233 -6.73 15.62 34.53
C GLU A 233 -6.62 14.20 33.94
N ARG A 234 -5.99 14.05 32.76
CA ARG A 234 -5.72 12.73 32.19
C ARG A 234 -4.94 11.84 33.16
N ASN A 235 -3.88 12.36 33.76
CA ASN A 235 -3.04 11.56 34.65
C ASN A 235 -3.79 11.11 35.91
N ARG A 236 -4.67 11.95 36.48
CA ARG A 236 -5.53 11.56 37.61
C ARG A 236 -6.55 10.50 37.21
N MET A 237 -7.14 10.58 36.02
CA MET A 237 -7.99 9.52 35.45
C MET A 237 -7.19 8.21 35.34
N LEU A 238 -5.98 8.22 34.77
CA LEU A 238 -5.15 7.01 34.65
C LEU A 238 -4.86 6.38 36.01
N ALA A 239 -4.52 7.21 37.01
CA ALA A 239 -4.23 6.78 38.37
C ALA A 239 -5.45 6.12 39.04
N LYS A 240 -6.64 6.69 38.83
CA LYS A 240 -7.89 6.27 39.45
C LYS A 240 -8.43 4.95 38.89
N HIS A 241 -8.15 4.64 37.61
CA HIS A 241 -8.65 3.44 36.92
C HIS A 241 -7.53 2.49 36.48
N PRO A 242 -6.76 1.89 37.42
CA PRO A 242 -5.62 1.02 37.07
C PRO A 242 -6.02 -0.26 36.33
N GLY A 243 -7.28 -0.69 36.44
CA GLY A 243 -7.82 -1.84 35.71
C GLY A 243 -8.18 -1.54 34.24
N THR A 244 -8.36 -0.27 33.87
CA THR A 244 -8.78 0.14 32.53
C THR A 244 -7.57 0.46 31.68
N ARG A 245 -7.46 -0.17 30.50
CA ARG A 245 -6.36 0.07 29.56
C ARG A 245 -6.68 1.26 28.65
N PHE A 246 -5.88 2.32 28.73
CA PHE A 246 -6.07 3.53 27.93
C PHE A 246 -5.02 3.61 26.82
N ILE A 247 -5.45 3.78 25.57
CA ILE A 247 -4.59 4.14 24.44
C ILE A 247 -4.71 5.66 24.28
N LEU A 248 -3.68 6.39 24.68
CA LEU A 248 -3.61 7.84 24.54
C LEU A 248 -3.23 8.16 23.10
N ALA A 249 -4.13 8.81 22.39
CA ALA A 249 -3.92 9.13 20.98
C ALA A 249 -2.66 9.98 20.78
N HIS A 250 -1.96 9.79 19.66
CA HIS A 250 -0.92 10.71 19.19
C HIS A 250 0.26 10.86 20.17
N LEU A 251 0.79 9.74 20.68
CA LEU A 251 1.81 9.71 21.75
C LEU A 251 1.39 10.43 23.04
N GLY A 252 0.08 10.53 23.29
CA GLY A 252 -0.47 11.33 24.39
C GLY A 252 -0.10 12.82 24.30
N TYR A 253 0.23 13.30 23.10
CA TYR A 253 0.80 14.61 22.79
C TYR A 253 2.11 14.94 23.53
N HIS A 254 2.90 13.92 23.85
CA HIS A 254 4.27 14.06 24.39
C HIS A 254 5.34 13.62 23.39
N GLY A 255 5.04 13.56 22.09
CA GLY A 255 6.01 13.17 21.07
C GLY A 255 7.25 14.07 21.02
N ASN A 256 7.09 15.36 21.35
CA ASN A 256 8.18 16.33 21.47
C ASN A 256 9.01 16.19 22.77
N ASP A 257 8.50 15.46 23.77
CA ASP A 257 9.14 15.19 25.07
C ASP A 257 8.97 13.71 25.45
N LEU A 258 9.73 12.85 24.76
CA LEU A 258 9.72 11.41 25.01
C LEU A 258 10.19 11.05 26.43
N GLY A 259 10.94 11.93 27.10
CA GLY A 259 11.31 11.75 28.50
C GLY A 259 10.11 11.85 29.44
N ARG A 260 9.22 12.84 29.21
CA ARG A 260 7.95 12.95 29.92
C ARG A 260 7.01 11.79 29.61
N LEU A 261 6.95 11.35 28.35
CA LEU A 261 6.16 10.17 27.98
C LEU A 261 6.68 8.89 28.67
N GLY A 262 8.01 8.73 28.77
CA GLY A 262 8.63 7.60 29.48
C GLY A 262 8.23 7.56 30.95
N ARG A 263 8.30 8.70 31.65
CA ARG A 263 7.83 8.81 33.05
C ARG A 263 6.34 8.48 33.20
N LEU A 264 5.52 8.85 32.23
CA LEU A 264 4.10 8.50 32.21
C LEU A 264 3.92 6.97 32.15
N PHE A 265 4.67 6.27 31.30
CA PHE A 265 4.64 4.80 31.24
C PHE A 265 5.15 4.13 32.52
N ASP A 266 6.24 4.65 33.09
CA ASP A 266 6.80 4.13 34.34
C ASP A 266 5.80 4.27 35.51
N THR A 267 4.98 5.32 35.49
CA THR A 267 3.99 5.61 36.55
C THR A 267 2.67 4.86 36.34
N TYR A 268 2.19 4.77 35.10
CA TYR A 268 0.85 4.26 34.79
C TYR A 268 0.93 2.99 33.94
N PRO A 269 0.92 1.78 34.55
CA PRO A 269 1.02 0.51 33.84
C PRO A 269 -0.21 0.16 32.98
N ASN A 270 -1.23 1.01 32.97
CA ASN A 270 -2.42 0.90 32.14
C ASN A 270 -2.44 1.86 30.91
N ALA A 271 -1.43 2.73 30.75
CA ALA A 271 -1.33 3.69 29.64
C ALA A 271 -0.53 3.19 28.42
N TYR A 272 -1.15 3.18 27.26
CA TYR A 272 -0.57 2.87 25.95
C TYR A 272 -0.66 4.10 25.07
N VAL A 273 0.04 4.11 23.94
CA VAL A 273 -0.07 5.18 22.94
C VAL A 273 -0.13 4.61 21.53
N ASP A 274 -0.74 5.35 20.61
CA ASP A 274 -0.50 5.17 19.18
C ASP A 274 0.50 6.21 18.65
N ILE A 275 1.07 5.94 17.47
CA ILE A 275 1.96 6.87 16.74
C ILE A 275 1.21 7.71 15.68
N ALA A 276 -0.13 7.71 15.71
CA ALA A 276 -0.95 8.25 14.65
C ALA A 276 -0.78 9.77 14.54
N ALA A 277 -0.73 10.29 13.31
CA ALA A 277 -0.59 11.72 12.98
C ALA A 277 0.70 12.43 13.48
N VAL A 278 1.56 11.76 14.25
CA VAL A 278 2.74 12.36 14.92
C VAL A 278 4.07 11.72 14.48
N LEU A 279 4.11 11.06 13.32
CA LEU A 279 5.34 10.46 12.79
C LEU A 279 6.52 11.44 12.78
N ALA A 280 6.26 12.71 12.45
CA ALA A 280 7.29 13.74 12.43
C ALA A 280 7.91 14.04 13.79
N GLU A 281 7.19 13.79 14.90
CA GLU A 281 7.74 13.94 16.25
C GLU A 281 8.80 12.87 16.53
N LEU A 282 8.61 11.64 16.06
CA LEU A 282 9.59 10.56 16.20
C LEU A 282 10.76 10.76 15.23
N GLY A 283 10.44 10.98 13.96
CA GLY A 283 11.44 11.01 12.89
C GLY A 283 12.40 12.20 12.94
N ARG A 284 12.05 13.29 13.65
CA ARG A 284 12.96 14.44 13.85
C ARG A 284 13.99 14.26 14.96
N GLN A 285 13.87 13.18 15.77
CA GLN A 285 14.75 12.88 16.90
C GLN A 285 15.21 11.40 16.86
N PRO A 286 15.83 10.94 15.77
CA PRO A 286 15.92 9.51 15.45
C PRO A 286 16.59 8.65 16.53
N TYR A 287 17.66 9.14 17.17
CA TYR A 287 18.36 8.39 18.22
C TYR A 287 17.50 8.22 19.47
N THR A 288 16.95 9.33 19.99
CA THR A 288 16.07 9.32 21.17
C THR A 288 14.79 8.53 20.92
N ALA A 289 14.17 8.71 19.75
CA ALA A 289 12.97 7.97 19.37
C ALA A 289 13.23 6.46 19.27
N ARG A 290 14.35 6.07 18.65
CA ARG A 290 14.75 4.67 18.55
C ARG A 290 14.92 4.03 19.94
N ASP A 291 15.69 4.67 20.82
CA ASP A 291 15.94 4.13 22.16
C ASP A 291 14.67 4.08 23.01
N PHE A 292 13.82 5.11 22.91
CA PHE A 292 12.52 5.15 23.55
C PHE A 292 11.61 4.00 23.09
N LEU A 293 11.48 3.80 21.77
CA LEU A 293 10.64 2.75 21.20
C LEU A 293 11.15 1.36 21.54
N ILE A 294 12.47 1.15 21.67
CA ILE A 294 13.04 -0.12 22.13
C ILE A 294 12.71 -0.35 23.62
N LYS A 295 12.90 0.68 24.48
CA LYS A 295 12.64 0.58 25.92
C LYS A 295 11.16 0.32 26.23
N TYR A 296 10.25 1.04 25.55
CA TYR A 296 8.81 1.01 25.81
C TYR A 296 8.02 0.27 24.73
N GLN A 297 8.67 -0.64 24.00
CA GLN A 297 8.12 -1.38 22.86
C GLN A 297 6.79 -2.08 23.12
N ASP A 298 6.48 -2.47 24.36
CA ASP A 298 5.23 -3.15 24.74
C ASP A 298 4.05 -2.19 24.98
N ARG A 299 4.27 -0.88 24.83
CA ARG A 299 3.29 0.19 25.14
C ARG A 299 2.90 1.08 23.96
N VAL A 300 3.50 0.84 22.80
CA VAL A 300 3.33 1.66 21.60
C VAL A 300 2.63 0.86 20.51
N LEU A 301 1.63 1.45 19.87
CA LEU A 301 0.84 0.85 18.81
C LEU A 301 1.00 1.61 17.49
N PHE A 302 0.98 0.88 16.38
CA PHE A 302 0.88 1.47 15.06
C PHE A 302 -0.53 2.05 14.85
N GLY A 303 -0.60 3.28 14.37
CA GLY A 303 -1.84 3.94 13.97
C GLY A 303 -1.57 5.05 12.97
N LYS A 304 -2.56 5.39 12.12
CA LYS A 304 -2.38 6.41 11.06
C LYS A 304 -3.32 7.62 11.16
N ASP A 305 -4.44 7.48 11.86
CA ASP A 305 -5.54 8.44 12.05
C ASP A 305 -6.35 8.71 10.78
N ILE A 306 -5.72 9.32 9.78
CA ILE A 306 -6.33 9.56 8.47
C ILE A 306 -5.90 8.45 7.51
N TYR A 307 -6.88 7.66 7.05
CA TYR A 307 -6.65 6.61 6.07
C TYR A 307 -6.32 7.19 4.68
N GLU A 308 -5.03 7.20 4.38
CA GLU A 308 -4.47 7.57 3.08
C GLU A 308 -3.34 6.57 2.77
N PRO A 309 -3.60 5.52 1.95
CA PRO A 309 -2.66 4.43 1.69
C PRO A 309 -1.26 4.89 1.28
N SER A 310 -1.17 5.97 0.48
CA SER A 310 0.10 6.50 0.00
C SER A 310 1.01 7.02 1.12
N GLU A 311 0.43 7.52 2.22
CA GLU A 311 1.17 8.09 3.37
C GLU A 311 1.73 7.02 4.31
N TYR A 312 1.25 5.76 4.25
CA TYR A 312 1.80 4.67 5.08
C TYR A 312 3.25 4.33 4.72
N THR A 313 3.62 4.56 3.46
CA THR A 313 4.96 4.26 2.95
C THR A 313 6.05 4.96 3.76
N GLN A 314 5.82 6.21 4.19
CA GLN A 314 6.76 6.96 5.04
C GLN A 314 6.78 6.48 6.49
N TYR A 315 5.67 5.95 7.02
CA TYR A 315 5.71 5.30 8.34
C TYR A 315 6.63 4.09 8.29
N PHE A 316 6.55 3.27 7.25
CA PHE A 316 7.44 2.12 7.08
C PHE A 316 8.88 2.58 6.89
N GLN A 317 9.11 3.62 6.09
CA GLN A 317 10.45 4.14 5.83
C GLN A 317 11.11 4.62 7.13
N VAL A 318 10.40 5.44 7.90
CA VAL A 318 10.89 5.95 9.19
C VAL A 318 11.12 4.81 10.19
N MET A 319 10.25 3.82 10.26
CA MET A 319 10.36 2.79 11.31
C MET A 319 11.39 1.69 10.96
N GLU A 320 11.50 1.32 9.69
CA GLU A 320 12.23 0.12 9.23
C GLU A 320 13.62 0.41 8.68
N THR A 321 13.88 1.61 8.16
CA THR A 321 15.12 1.92 7.45
C THR A 321 16.05 2.80 8.29
N ARG A 322 17.28 2.99 7.81
CA ARG A 322 18.25 3.95 8.33
C ARG A 322 18.39 5.14 7.36
N ASP A 323 17.31 5.50 6.67
CA ASP A 323 17.36 6.56 5.66
C ASP A 323 17.57 7.93 6.30
N ASP A 324 18.44 8.72 5.67
CA ASP A 324 18.67 10.09 6.06
C ASP A 324 17.78 11.04 5.28
N TYR A 325 17.41 12.16 5.91
CA TYR A 325 16.85 13.32 5.22
C TYR A 325 15.54 13.04 4.44
N ILE A 326 14.64 12.24 5.03
CA ILE A 326 13.34 11.92 4.46
C ILE A 326 12.45 13.16 4.47
N GLU A 327 11.83 13.46 3.33
CA GLU A 327 10.81 14.49 3.21
C GLU A 327 9.50 14.03 3.83
N TYR A 328 8.85 14.88 4.64
CA TYR A 328 7.55 14.57 5.22
C TYR A 328 6.41 15.01 4.30
N TYR A 329 5.43 14.12 4.09
CA TYR A 329 4.31 14.32 3.17
C TYR A 329 3.40 15.52 3.49
N ARG A 330 3.50 16.10 4.69
CA ARG A 330 2.72 17.26 5.12
C ARG A 330 3.62 18.33 5.70
N ARG A 331 4.18 19.19 4.85
CA ARG A 331 5.05 20.32 5.21
C ARG A 331 4.51 21.19 6.37
N ARG A 332 3.19 21.40 6.42
CA ARG A 332 2.54 22.15 7.51
C ARG A 332 2.75 21.55 8.90
N HIS A 333 2.88 20.23 9.01
CA HIS A 333 3.11 19.55 10.29
C HIS A 333 4.60 19.47 10.63
N ALA A 334 5.45 19.37 9.61
CA ALA A 334 6.90 19.37 9.75
C ALA A 334 7.54 19.90 8.47
N PHE A 335 8.26 21.01 8.58
CA PHE A 335 9.05 21.61 7.50
C PHE A 335 10.50 21.12 7.52
N TRP A 336 10.93 20.53 8.62
CA TRP A 336 12.20 19.83 8.73
C TRP A 336 12.10 18.42 8.15
N ARG A 337 13.27 17.82 7.90
CA ARG A 337 13.35 16.43 7.45
C ARG A 337 13.31 15.48 8.63
N ILE A 338 12.89 14.26 8.34
CA ILE A 338 12.81 13.17 9.30
C ILE A 338 13.77 12.05 8.89
N TYR A 339 14.03 11.12 9.79
CA TYR A 339 15.10 10.14 9.64
C TYR A 339 14.57 8.75 10.02
N GLY A 340 15.13 7.74 9.36
CA GLY A 340 14.90 6.34 9.65
C GLY A 340 15.44 5.95 11.03
N LEU A 341 14.66 5.16 11.76
CA LEU A 341 14.94 4.71 13.13
C LEU A 341 15.64 3.34 13.14
N ASN A 342 15.55 2.57 12.05
CA ASN A 342 16.10 1.23 11.91
C ASN A 342 15.78 0.36 13.15
N LEU A 343 14.49 0.23 13.45
CA LEU A 343 14.04 -0.50 14.63
C LEU A 343 14.30 -2.01 14.47
N PRO A 344 14.69 -2.71 15.55
CA PRO A 344 14.80 -4.16 15.54
C PRO A 344 13.48 -4.86 15.14
N ASP A 345 13.60 -6.01 14.49
CA ASP A 345 12.44 -6.75 13.96
C ASP A 345 11.44 -7.18 15.04
N ASP A 346 11.91 -7.53 16.23
CA ASP A 346 11.07 -7.88 17.37
C ASP A 346 10.29 -6.67 17.90
N VAL A 347 10.91 -5.49 17.92
CA VAL A 347 10.26 -4.22 18.27
C VAL A 347 9.22 -3.83 17.21
N LEU A 348 9.56 -3.93 15.93
CA LEU A 348 8.62 -3.68 14.82
C LEU A 348 7.38 -4.57 14.94
N LYS A 349 7.55 -5.88 15.15
CA LYS A 349 6.42 -6.82 15.32
C LYS A 349 5.50 -6.44 16.49
N LYS A 350 6.08 -5.94 17.60
CA LYS A 350 5.27 -5.48 18.74
C LYS A 350 4.43 -4.26 18.42
N ILE A 351 5.07 -3.23 17.87
CA ILE A 351 4.41 -1.98 17.49
C ILE A 351 3.37 -2.24 16.39
N TYR A 352 3.70 -3.06 15.40
CA TYR A 352 2.86 -3.32 14.23
C TYR A 352 1.64 -4.16 14.59
N TYR A 353 1.76 -5.16 15.45
CA TYR A 353 0.59 -6.02 15.72
C TYR A 353 0.50 -6.66 17.10
N ARG A 354 1.60 -7.09 17.74
CA ARG A 354 1.46 -7.91 18.97
C ARG A 354 0.82 -7.13 20.10
N ASN A 355 1.11 -5.84 20.21
CA ASN A 355 0.50 -4.99 21.23
C ASN A 355 -1.01 -4.84 20.98
N ALA A 356 -1.41 -4.57 19.74
CA ALA A 356 -2.82 -4.49 19.36
C ALA A 356 -3.56 -5.81 19.60
N ALA A 357 -2.92 -6.94 19.26
CA ALA A 357 -3.46 -8.28 19.44
C ALA A 357 -3.69 -8.63 20.91
N LYS A 358 -2.81 -8.16 21.81
CA LYS A 358 -2.94 -8.34 23.26
C LYS A 358 -4.00 -7.42 23.89
N LEU A 359 -4.23 -6.25 23.29
CA LEU A 359 -5.07 -5.21 23.88
C LEU A 359 -6.53 -5.29 23.48
N VAL A 360 -6.81 -5.64 22.22
CA VAL A 360 -8.14 -5.59 21.64
C VAL A 360 -8.71 -7.01 21.59
N PRO A 361 -9.86 -7.29 22.23
CA PRO A 361 -10.50 -8.61 22.18
C PRO A 361 -10.83 -9.04 20.75
N GLY A 362 -10.78 -10.33 20.45
CA GLY A 362 -11.00 -10.89 19.11
C GLY A 362 -9.78 -10.80 18.18
N ASN A 363 -8.62 -10.41 18.72
CA ASN A 363 -7.34 -10.40 18.00
C ASN A 363 -6.33 -11.41 18.60
N GLU A 364 -6.74 -12.32 19.48
CA GLU A 364 -5.84 -13.17 20.28
C GLU A 364 -5.01 -14.12 19.40
N ASP A 365 -5.63 -14.71 18.37
CA ASP A 365 -4.96 -15.60 17.41
C ASP A 365 -3.94 -14.88 16.52
N ARG A 366 -3.98 -13.54 16.52
CA ARG A 366 -3.10 -12.67 15.72
C ARG A 366 -1.76 -12.40 16.40
N THR A 367 -1.61 -12.80 17.66
CA THR A 367 -0.29 -12.84 18.34
C THR A 367 0.68 -13.78 17.63
N SER A 368 0.11 -14.77 16.93
CA SER A 368 0.80 -15.78 16.12
C SER A 368 0.79 -15.44 14.64
N PHE A 369 0.50 -14.18 14.23
CA PHE A 369 0.74 -13.75 12.84
C PHE A 369 2.13 -14.30 12.49
N PRO A 370 2.21 -15.22 11.51
CA PRO A 370 3.30 -16.16 11.44
C PRO A 370 4.64 -15.45 11.63
N ASN A 371 5.52 -15.98 12.48
CA ASN A 371 6.92 -15.53 12.55
C ASN A 371 7.66 -15.82 11.23
N GLU A 372 7.00 -16.47 10.29
CA GLU A 372 7.41 -16.73 8.94
C GLU A 372 6.97 -15.52 8.11
N ILE A 373 7.78 -14.98 7.21
CA ILE A 373 7.74 -15.38 5.79
C ILE A 373 6.71 -16.51 5.50
N LYS A 374 5.44 -16.38 5.92
CA LYS A 374 4.34 -17.02 5.20
C LYS A 374 4.30 -16.27 3.89
N ARG A 375 5.03 -16.89 2.96
CA ARG A 375 5.11 -16.67 1.53
C ARG A 375 4.42 -15.39 1.12
N MET A 376 5.25 -14.42 0.75
CA MET A 376 4.95 -13.40 -0.25
C MET A 376 3.73 -13.85 -1.07
N SER A 377 2.71 -13.00 -1.18
CA SER A 377 1.97 -13.01 -2.43
C SER A 377 3.01 -12.75 -3.52
N ARG A 378 3.50 -13.84 -4.10
CA ARG A 378 4.39 -13.73 -5.25
C ARG A 378 3.39 -13.39 -6.33
N HIS A 379 3.43 -12.18 -6.83
CA HIS A 379 2.70 -11.84 -8.04
C HIS A 379 3.70 -11.88 -9.19
N ARG A 380 3.25 -12.23 -10.38
CA ARG A 380 4.04 -12.02 -11.60
C ARG A 380 3.71 -10.67 -12.25
N GLY A 381 3.47 -9.67 -11.40
CA GLY A 381 3.05 -8.33 -11.80
C GLY A 381 4.17 -7.50 -12.41
N ALA A 382 3.85 -6.24 -12.70
CA ALA A 382 4.79 -5.31 -13.31
C ALA A 382 6.10 -5.21 -12.52
N HIS A 383 7.22 -5.33 -13.23
CA HIS A 383 8.51 -4.99 -12.63
C HIS A 383 8.54 -3.47 -12.40
N PRO A 384 9.15 -2.95 -11.31
CA PRO A 384 9.12 -1.51 -10.99
C PRO A 384 9.64 -0.60 -12.12
N ALA A 385 10.56 -1.12 -12.95
CA ALA A 385 11.09 -0.42 -14.10
C ALA A 385 10.13 -0.39 -15.31
N ASP A 386 9.12 -1.24 -15.36
CA ASP A 386 8.27 -1.45 -16.54
C ASP A 386 7.52 -0.18 -16.95
N ILE A 387 7.11 0.66 -15.99
CA ILE A 387 6.41 1.93 -16.27
C ILE A 387 7.30 2.85 -17.11
N LYS A 388 8.60 2.85 -16.82
CA LYS A 388 9.60 3.65 -17.54
C LYS A 388 10.03 2.99 -18.84
N LEU A 389 10.15 1.66 -18.86
CA LEU A 389 10.67 0.91 -20.01
C LEU A 389 9.64 0.70 -21.11
N PHE A 390 8.34 0.69 -20.77
CA PHE A 390 7.24 0.41 -21.67
C PHE A 390 6.16 1.50 -21.65
N GLY A 391 6.52 2.70 -21.17
CA GLY A 391 5.67 3.89 -21.26
C GLY A 391 5.60 4.46 -22.69
N GLU A 392 4.64 5.35 -22.95
CA GLU A 392 4.32 5.89 -24.29
C GLU A 392 5.53 6.41 -25.06
N ASN A 393 6.45 7.08 -24.36
CA ASN A 393 7.67 7.67 -24.95
C ASN A 393 8.64 6.64 -25.54
N CYS A 394 8.54 5.36 -25.17
CA CYS A 394 9.42 4.30 -25.65
C CYS A 394 8.74 3.38 -26.69
N LEU A 395 7.42 3.46 -26.86
CA LEU A 395 6.67 2.54 -27.73
C LEU A 395 7.07 2.67 -29.20
N GLY A 396 7.34 3.89 -29.67
CA GLY A 396 7.79 4.13 -31.04
C GLY A 396 9.07 3.38 -31.38
N ASP A 397 10.08 3.50 -30.52
CA ASP A 397 11.38 2.83 -30.69
C ASP A 397 11.26 1.31 -30.57
N LEU A 398 10.40 0.80 -29.68
CA LEU A 398 10.15 -0.63 -29.55
C LEU A 398 9.52 -1.22 -30.81
N ARG A 399 8.50 -0.56 -31.38
CA ARG A 399 7.84 -0.99 -32.62
C ARG A 399 8.81 -0.99 -33.80
N LEU A 400 9.60 0.07 -33.93
CA LEU A 400 10.64 0.15 -34.96
C LEU A 400 11.69 -0.94 -34.76
N GLY A 401 12.10 -1.20 -33.51
CA GLY A 401 13.00 -2.30 -33.17
C GLY A 401 12.46 -3.68 -33.58
N VAL A 402 11.18 -3.96 -33.33
CA VAL A 402 10.54 -5.21 -33.79
C VAL A 402 10.51 -5.29 -35.30
N SER A 403 10.20 -4.20 -36.00
CA SER A 403 10.20 -4.13 -37.46
C SER A 403 11.58 -4.41 -38.05
N ASP A 404 12.62 -3.70 -37.56
CA ASP A 404 13.99 -3.84 -38.04
C ASP A 404 14.56 -5.24 -37.75
N LEU A 405 14.32 -5.77 -36.56
CA LEU A 405 14.76 -7.13 -36.21
C LEU A 405 14.08 -8.16 -37.11
N SER A 406 12.77 -8.03 -37.31
CA SER A 406 12.01 -8.92 -38.19
C SER A 406 12.52 -8.87 -39.64
N TRP A 407 12.84 -7.66 -40.14
CA TRP A 407 13.39 -7.45 -41.48
C TRP A 407 14.75 -8.12 -41.68
N LEU A 408 15.62 -8.06 -40.67
CA LEU A 408 16.93 -8.71 -40.67
C LEU A 408 16.79 -10.24 -40.65
N LEU A 409 15.91 -10.77 -39.79
CA LEU A 409 15.64 -12.21 -39.71
C LEU A 409 15.08 -12.76 -41.03
N SER A 410 14.21 -12.01 -41.72
CA SER A 410 13.71 -12.39 -43.05
C SER A 410 14.79 -12.50 -44.13
N ARG A 411 15.98 -11.92 -43.91
CA ARG A 411 17.12 -11.98 -44.82
C ARG A 411 18.21 -12.98 -44.38
N GLY A 412 17.93 -13.79 -43.37
CA GLY A 412 18.86 -14.83 -42.90
C GLY A 412 19.99 -14.30 -42.02
N TYR A 413 19.88 -13.08 -41.49
CA TYR A 413 20.85 -12.59 -40.51
C TYR A 413 20.71 -13.34 -39.17
N ALA A 414 21.84 -13.55 -38.50
CA ALA A 414 21.89 -14.27 -37.23
C ALA A 414 21.16 -13.51 -36.11
N ALA A 415 20.21 -14.16 -35.43
CA ALA A 415 19.30 -13.53 -34.48
C ALA A 415 20.00 -12.76 -33.36
N THR A 416 21.03 -13.32 -32.74
CA THR A 416 21.77 -12.67 -31.64
C THR A 416 22.49 -11.41 -32.10
N ALA A 417 23.13 -11.45 -33.27
CA ALA A 417 23.84 -10.30 -33.82
C ALA A 417 22.87 -9.20 -34.28
N SER A 418 21.76 -9.58 -34.91
CA SER A 418 20.69 -8.67 -35.32
C SER A 418 20.03 -8.00 -34.12
N LEU A 419 19.73 -8.74 -33.04
CA LEU A 419 19.15 -8.17 -31.82
C LEU A 419 20.09 -7.16 -31.17
N LYS A 420 21.40 -7.46 -31.14
CA LYS A 420 22.40 -6.52 -30.63
C LYS A 420 22.41 -5.23 -31.47
N LEU A 421 22.49 -5.36 -32.79
CA LEU A 421 22.50 -4.23 -33.73
C LEU A 421 21.26 -3.34 -33.57
N VAL A 422 20.08 -3.93 -33.58
CA VAL A 422 18.80 -3.22 -33.42
C VAL A 422 18.71 -2.58 -32.04
N GLY A 423 19.06 -3.31 -30.98
CA GLY A 423 19.03 -2.76 -29.63
C GLY A 423 20.00 -1.60 -29.45
N ASP A 424 21.18 -1.63 -30.08
CA ASP A 424 22.16 -0.54 -30.02
C ASP A 424 21.64 0.70 -30.79
N ARG A 425 21.03 0.49 -31.97
CA ARG A 425 20.43 1.55 -32.81
C ARG A 425 19.36 2.35 -32.06
N TYR A 426 18.44 1.66 -31.38
CA TYR A 426 17.34 2.28 -30.64
C TYR A 426 17.64 2.51 -29.16
N ARG A 427 18.90 2.31 -28.74
CA ARG A 427 19.35 2.47 -27.34
C ARG A 427 18.50 1.68 -26.33
N LEU A 428 18.03 0.51 -26.74
CA LEU A 428 17.17 -0.35 -25.93
C LEU A 428 17.93 -0.95 -24.75
N ARG A 429 17.28 -0.97 -23.60
CA ARG A 429 17.78 -1.65 -22.40
C ARG A 429 17.53 -3.16 -22.49
N GLU A 430 18.21 -3.93 -21.64
CA GLU A 430 18.17 -5.40 -21.68
C GLU A 430 16.74 -5.98 -21.70
N ARG A 431 15.85 -5.50 -20.81
CA ARG A 431 14.46 -5.95 -20.74
C ARG A 431 13.61 -5.54 -21.95
N GLN A 432 13.92 -4.39 -22.57
CA GLN A 432 13.31 -3.96 -23.84
C GLN A 432 13.82 -4.80 -25.01
N ARG A 433 15.12 -5.16 -25.02
CA ARG A 433 15.69 -6.09 -26.01
C ARG A 433 15.05 -7.47 -25.90
N LEU A 434 14.80 -7.96 -24.69
CA LEU A 434 14.06 -9.20 -24.47
C LEU A 434 12.64 -9.11 -25.06
N ALA A 435 11.93 -8.00 -24.85
CA ALA A 435 10.61 -7.78 -25.42
C ALA A 435 10.64 -7.77 -26.95
N VAL A 436 11.58 -7.04 -27.56
CA VAL A 436 11.77 -6.99 -29.02
C VAL A 436 12.12 -8.38 -29.57
N ALA A 437 12.99 -9.12 -28.90
CA ALA A 437 13.35 -10.49 -29.27
C ALA A 437 12.16 -11.45 -29.23
N ARG A 438 11.29 -11.33 -28.21
CA ARG A 438 10.07 -12.14 -28.09
C ARG A 438 9.00 -11.74 -29.11
N ALA A 439 8.93 -10.47 -29.51
CA ALA A 439 7.92 -9.98 -30.45
C ALA A 439 8.27 -10.24 -31.92
N ALA A 440 9.55 -10.24 -32.28
CA ALA A 440 10.02 -10.32 -33.66
C ALA A 440 10.12 -11.76 -34.18
N CYS A 441 9.84 -11.94 -35.46
CA CYS A 441 10.12 -13.18 -36.21
C CYS A 441 10.22 -12.86 -37.70
N SER A 442 10.82 -13.75 -38.49
CA SER A 442 10.90 -13.60 -39.95
C SER A 442 9.54 -13.76 -40.63
N ASP A 443 9.42 -13.28 -41.87
CA ASP A 443 8.22 -13.42 -42.70
C ASP A 443 7.92 -14.90 -42.97
N ARG A 444 8.99 -15.69 -43.16
CA ARG A 444 8.91 -17.14 -43.33
C ARG A 444 8.35 -17.82 -42.09
N GLN A 445 8.87 -17.48 -40.89
CA GLN A 445 8.36 -18.01 -39.63
C GLN A 445 6.91 -17.60 -39.40
N THR A 446 6.55 -16.33 -39.63
CA THR A 446 5.16 -15.84 -39.49
C THR A 446 4.21 -16.66 -40.38
N THR A 447 4.57 -16.83 -41.66
CA THR A 447 3.76 -17.61 -42.62
C THR A 447 3.65 -19.07 -42.22
N GLN A 448 4.75 -19.67 -41.73
CA GLN A 448 4.77 -21.06 -41.29
C GLN A 448 3.92 -21.29 -40.03
N ARG A 449 4.01 -20.39 -39.06
CA ARG A 449 3.20 -20.41 -37.83
C ARG A 449 1.72 -20.26 -38.14
N GLU A 450 1.36 -19.36 -39.05
CA GLU A 450 -0.05 -19.17 -39.43
C GLU A 450 -0.62 -20.41 -40.14
N ARG A 451 0.17 -21.08 -40.98
CA ARG A 451 -0.25 -22.33 -41.66
C ARG A 451 -0.54 -23.49 -40.71
N SER A 452 0.18 -23.56 -39.60
CA SER A 452 0.03 -24.60 -38.57
C SER A 452 -0.94 -24.20 -37.46
N ARG A 453 -1.39 -22.94 -37.43
CA ARG A 453 -2.36 -22.46 -36.46
C ARG A 453 -3.76 -22.95 -36.81
N ILE A 454 -4.49 -23.47 -35.83
CA ILE A 454 -5.91 -23.80 -35.99
C ILE A 454 -6.78 -22.86 -35.14
N PRO A 455 -8.05 -22.62 -35.54
CA PRO A 455 -9.00 -21.88 -34.70
C PRO A 455 -9.34 -22.66 -33.43
N ILE A 456 -9.82 -21.97 -32.39
CA ILE A 456 -10.15 -22.59 -31.11
C ILE A 456 -11.22 -23.69 -31.23
N ASP A 457 -12.20 -23.53 -32.13
CA ASP A 457 -13.22 -24.57 -32.41
C ASP A 457 -12.63 -25.84 -33.03
N GLY A 458 -11.42 -25.75 -33.60
CA GLY A 458 -10.69 -26.87 -34.19
C GLY A 458 -10.17 -27.89 -33.17
N ILE A 459 -10.31 -27.63 -31.86
CA ILE A 459 -9.89 -28.57 -30.80
C ILE A 459 -10.94 -29.63 -30.47
N LYS A 460 -12.17 -29.47 -30.94
CA LYS A 460 -13.28 -30.38 -30.62
C LYS A 460 -12.94 -31.83 -30.98
N GLY A 461 -13.01 -32.72 -29.99
CA GLY A 461 -12.70 -34.14 -30.14
C GLY A 461 -11.22 -34.47 -30.43
N ARG A 462 -10.29 -33.51 -30.25
CA ARG A 462 -8.84 -33.75 -30.42
C ARG A 462 -8.12 -33.87 -29.09
N ASN A 463 -6.96 -34.50 -29.11
CA ASN A 463 -6.05 -34.55 -27.97
C ASN A 463 -5.15 -33.31 -27.96
N LEU A 464 -5.00 -32.72 -26.77
CA LEU A 464 -4.24 -31.49 -26.56
C LEU A 464 -2.99 -31.76 -25.73
N LEU A 465 -1.90 -31.09 -26.08
CA LEU A 465 -0.72 -30.98 -25.23
C LEU A 465 -0.52 -29.53 -24.80
N LEU A 466 -0.54 -29.30 -23.50
CA LEU A 466 -0.39 -27.97 -22.91
C LEU A 466 1.05 -27.79 -22.43
N ASP A 467 1.69 -26.72 -22.90
CA ASP A 467 2.93 -26.22 -22.33
C ASP A 467 2.62 -25.54 -20.98
N GLY A 468 2.68 -26.32 -19.91
CA GLY A 468 2.12 -25.93 -18.62
C GLY A 468 2.78 -24.69 -18.04
N PHE A 469 4.10 -24.60 -18.08
CA PHE A 469 4.80 -23.41 -17.57
C PHE A 469 4.58 -22.19 -18.46
N ASN A 470 4.74 -22.32 -19.78
CA ASN A 470 4.54 -21.19 -20.70
C ASN A 470 3.14 -20.58 -20.51
N LEU A 471 2.12 -21.42 -20.49
CA LEU A 471 0.74 -20.97 -20.41
C LEU A 471 0.39 -20.40 -19.03
N ILE A 472 0.73 -21.11 -17.95
CA ILE A 472 0.43 -20.65 -16.58
C ILE A 472 1.13 -19.33 -16.29
N ILE A 473 2.43 -19.21 -16.61
CA ILE A 473 3.22 -17.99 -16.32
C ILE A 473 2.67 -16.79 -17.08
N THR A 474 2.26 -16.97 -18.35
CA THR A 474 1.67 -15.88 -19.13
C THR A 474 0.34 -15.41 -18.54
N ILE A 475 -0.53 -16.33 -18.10
CA ILE A 475 -1.83 -15.97 -17.48
C ILE A 475 -1.63 -15.38 -16.08
N GLU A 476 -0.70 -15.91 -15.28
CA GLU A 476 -0.31 -15.35 -13.99
C GLU A 476 0.17 -13.90 -14.16
N ALA A 477 1.03 -13.63 -15.14
CA ALA A 477 1.51 -12.28 -15.43
C ALA A 477 0.37 -11.35 -15.86
N ALA A 478 -0.55 -11.84 -16.69
CA ALA A 478 -1.71 -11.07 -17.13
C ALA A 478 -2.64 -10.69 -15.96
N LEU A 479 -2.98 -11.66 -15.10
CA LEU A 479 -3.82 -11.44 -13.93
C LEU A 479 -3.16 -10.50 -12.90
N SER A 480 -1.83 -10.48 -12.84
CA SER A 480 -1.04 -9.65 -11.93
C SER A 480 -0.76 -8.23 -12.46
N GLY A 481 -1.26 -7.85 -13.65
CA GLY A 481 -0.94 -6.57 -14.28
C GLY A 481 0.51 -6.44 -14.77
N GLY A 482 1.17 -7.55 -15.09
CA GLY A 482 2.49 -7.59 -15.72
C GLY A 482 2.45 -7.16 -17.19
N VAL A 483 3.60 -6.76 -17.73
CA VAL A 483 3.74 -6.39 -19.15
C VAL A 483 3.57 -7.61 -20.05
N LEU A 484 2.66 -7.47 -21.02
CA LEU A 484 2.36 -8.48 -22.03
C LEU A 484 2.69 -7.95 -23.42
N ILE A 485 3.39 -8.75 -24.21
CA ILE A 485 3.89 -8.35 -25.54
C ILE A 485 3.00 -8.94 -26.62
N ALA A 486 2.34 -8.06 -27.38
CA ALA A 486 1.67 -8.43 -28.62
C ALA A 486 2.74 -8.71 -29.70
N CYS A 487 2.86 -9.97 -30.10
CA CYS A 487 3.92 -10.42 -30.99
C CYS A 487 3.48 -10.36 -32.46
N ARG A 488 4.45 -10.28 -33.37
CA ARG A 488 4.23 -10.22 -34.82
C ARG A 488 3.47 -11.43 -35.38
N ASP A 489 3.65 -12.59 -34.76
CA ASP A 489 2.97 -13.86 -35.10
C ASP A 489 1.57 -13.98 -34.47
N GLY A 490 1.05 -12.90 -33.88
CA GLY A 490 -0.26 -12.86 -33.25
C GLY A 490 -0.32 -13.46 -31.84
N CYS A 491 0.78 -14.01 -31.30
CA CYS A 491 0.84 -14.48 -29.92
C CYS A 491 0.88 -13.34 -28.90
N ILE A 492 0.45 -13.62 -27.67
CA ILE A 492 0.73 -12.77 -26.50
C ILE A 492 1.72 -13.51 -25.61
N ARG A 493 2.83 -12.86 -25.27
CA ARG A 493 3.91 -13.41 -24.44
C ARG A 493 4.21 -12.49 -23.27
N ASP A 494 4.50 -13.04 -22.11
CA ASP A 494 5.00 -12.28 -20.98
C ASP A 494 6.53 -12.04 -21.07
N LEU A 495 7.08 -11.28 -20.13
CA LEU A 495 8.53 -11.06 -19.97
C LEU A 495 9.13 -11.77 -18.74
N SER A 496 8.33 -12.59 -18.07
CA SER A 496 8.81 -13.39 -16.95
C SER A 496 9.66 -14.54 -17.48
N SER A 497 10.74 -14.84 -16.76
CA SER A 497 11.50 -16.07 -16.97
C SER A 497 11.43 -16.92 -15.71
N VAL A 498 11.40 -18.24 -15.92
CA VAL A 498 11.59 -19.23 -14.87
C VAL A 498 12.89 -19.94 -15.18
N HIS A 499 13.96 -19.57 -14.47
CA HIS A 499 15.26 -20.24 -14.57
C HIS A 499 15.42 -21.17 -13.37
N GLY A 500 15.35 -22.48 -13.61
CA GLY A 500 15.66 -23.53 -12.62
C GLY A 500 14.64 -23.79 -11.51
N SER A 501 13.81 -22.82 -11.12
CA SER A 501 12.77 -23.02 -10.10
C SER A 501 11.47 -22.30 -10.42
N TYR A 502 10.39 -23.07 -10.61
CA TYR A 502 9.03 -22.53 -10.56
C TYR A 502 8.60 -22.37 -9.11
N ARG A 503 7.78 -21.35 -8.85
CA ARG A 503 7.17 -21.06 -7.56
C ARG A 503 5.75 -20.58 -7.85
N ALA A 504 4.76 -21.26 -7.28
CA ALA A 504 3.36 -20.82 -7.36
C ALA A 504 3.22 -19.40 -6.78
N VAL A 505 2.30 -18.66 -7.38
CA VAL A 505 1.89 -17.28 -7.11
C VAL A 505 0.41 -17.28 -6.73
N ASP A 506 -0.09 -16.15 -6.24
CA ASP A 506 -1.50 -16.04 -5.82
C ASP A 506 -2.46 -16.29 -7.00
N GLU A 507 -2.04 -15.93 -8.20
CA GLU A 507 -2.79 -16.11 -9.44
C GLU A 507 -2.75 -17.55 -9.99
N THR A 508 -1.90 -18.44 -9.47
CA THR A 508 -1.65 -19.78 -10.07
C THR A 508 -2.93 -20.61 -10.20
N GLU A 509 -3.71 -20.71 -9.12
CA GLU A 509 -4.95 -21.52 -9.15
C GLU A 509 -5.99 -20.91 -10.07
N LYS A 510 -6.10 -19.58 -10.07
CA LYS A 510 -7.02 -18.88 -10.97
C LYS A 510 -6.61 -19.06 -12.43
N ALA A 511 -5.31 -19.06 -12.72
CA ALA A 511 -4.79 -19.34 -14.06
C ALA A 511 -5.16 -20.76 -14.51
N ILE A 512 -4.92 -21.78 -13.67
CA ILE A 512 -5.30 -23.18 -13.97
C ILE A 512 -6.80 -23.31 -14.22
N GLU A 513 -7.62 -22.64 -13.41
CA GLU A 513 -9.07 -22.63 -13.55
C GLU A 513 -9.52 -21.99 -14.87
N LEU A 514 -9.02 -20.80 -15.20
CA LEU A 514 -9.38 -20.11 -16.44
C LEU A 514 -9.00 -20.92 -17.68
N ILE A 515 -7.79 -21.50 -17.70
CA ILE A 515 -7.32 -22.37 -18.78
C ILE A 515 -8.25 -23.57 -18.94
N SER A 516 -8.57 -24.23 -17.82
CA SER A 516 -9.40 -25.44 -17.80
C SER A 516 -10.82 -25.16 -18.30
N LEU A 517 -11.48 -24.13 -17.76
CA LEU A 517 -12.84 -23.76 -18.15
C LEU A 517 -12.94 -23.32 -19.61
N ALA A 518 -11.93 -22.59 -20.09
CA ALA A 518 -11.89 -22.19 -21.49
C ALA A 518 -11.78 -23.40 -22.42
N LEU A 519 -10.93 -24.38 -22.10
CA LEU A 519 -10.79 -25.57 -22.93
C LEU A 519 -12.02 -26.48 -22.89
N LEU A 520 -12.63 -26.69 -21.72
CA LEU A 520 -13.86 -27.48 -21.57
C LEU A 520 -14.99 -26.98 -22.46
N LYS A 521 -15.13 -25.65 -22.60
CA LYS A 521 -16.15 -25.02 -23.44
C LYS A 521 -16.11 -25.50 -24.90
N TYR A 522 -14.94 -25.86 -25.42
CA TYR A 522 -14.75 -26.26 -26.81
C TYR A 522 -14.65 -27.79 -27.01
N GLY A 523 -14.79 -28.56 -25.92
CA GLY A 523 -14.97 -30.02 -25.97
C GLY A 523 -13.84 -30.83 -26.61
N PRO A 524 -12.57 -30.70 -26.17
CA PRO A 524 -11.50 -31.60 -26.59
C PRO A 524 -11.76 -33.05 -26.14
N ALA A 525 -11.11 -34.02 -26.78
CA ALA A 525 -11.18 -35.42 -26.35
C ALA A 525 -10.40 -35.68 -25.06
N SER A 526 -9.21 -35.07 -24.94
CA SER A 526 -8.39 -35.08 -23.73
C SER A 526 -7.38 -33.93 -23.76
N GLY A 527 -6.82 -33.58 -22.61
CA GLY A 527 -5.71 -32.62 -22.52
C GLY A 527 -4.66 -33.05 -21.51
N THR A 528 -3.40 -33.03 -21.94
CA THR A 528 -2.25 -33.37 -21.10
C THR A 528 -1.41 -32.13 -20.83
N TRP A 529 -1.31 -31.75 -19.55
CA TRP A 529 -0.41 -30.72 -19.06
C TRP A 529 1.00 -31.29 -18.97
N LEU A 530 1.91 -30.76 -19.78
CA LEU A 530 3.32 -31.12 -19.74
C LEU A 530 4.08 -30.11 -18.88
N LEU A 531 4.78 -30.61 -17.86
CA LEU A 531 5.61 -29.82 -16.97
C LEU A 531 7.06 -30.31 -17.03
N ASP A 532 7.98 -29.37 -17.12
CA ASP A 532 9.40 -29.67 -17.25
C ASP A 532 10.01 -30.19 -15.93
N LYS A 533 10.53 -31.42 -15.95
CA LYS A 533 11.02 -32.13 -14.76
C LYS A 533 12.22 -31.46 -14.09
N PRO A 534 13.23 -30.94 -14.82
CA PRO A 534 14.35 -30.20 -14.22
C PRO A 534 13.94 -28.88 -13.53
N VAL A 535 12.74 -28.34 -13.82
CA VAL A 535 12.25 -27.14 -13.12
C VAL A 535 11.82 -27.51 -11.71
N SER A 536 12.51 -26.95 -10.71
CA SER A 536 12.18 -27.21 -9.30
C SER A 536 10.73 -26.81 -8.99
N ASN A 537 10.06 -27.63 -8.18
CA ASN A 537 8.62 -27.58 -7.85
C ASN A 537 7.63 -27.95 -9.00
N SER A 538 8.10 -28.43 -10.15
CA SER A 538 7.24 -28.99 -11.21
C SER A 538 6.30 -30.09 -10.67
N GLY A 539 6.81 -31.00 -9.84
CA GLY A 539 6.00 -32.04 -9.21
C GLY A 539 4.90 -31.53 -8.28
N ARG A 540 5.13 -30.41 -7.57
CA ARG A 540 4.11 -29.78 -6.70
C ARG A 540 3.02 -29.11 -7.50
N LEU A 541 3.38 -28.39 -8.57
CA LEU A 541 2.41 -27.83 -9.50
C LEU A 541 1.60 -28.94 -10.17
N ALA A 542 2.26 -30.04 -10.56
CA ALA A 542 1.60 -31.18 -11.16
C ALA A 542 0.55 -31.78 -10.23
N GLN A 543 0.90 -31.99 -8.96
CA GLN A 543 -0.02 -32.46 -7.94
C GLN A 543 -1.21 -31.51 -7.80
N ARG A 544 -0.97 -30.20 -7.74
CA ARG A 544 -2.06 -29.22 -7.59
C ARG A 544 -3.04 -29.24 -8.76
N ILE A 545 -2.55 -29.34 -10.00
CA ILE A 545 -3.42 -29.45 -11.19
C ILE A 545 -4.25 -30.74 -11.15
N ARG A 546 -3.66 -31.86 -10.69
CA ARG A 546 -4.40 -33.13 -10.52
C ARG A 546 -5.51 -33.01 -9.48
N GLU A 547 -5.20 -32.49 -8.29
CA GLU A 547 -6.19 -32.24 -7.23
C GLU A 547 -7.36 -31.39 -7.75
N MET A 548 -7.05 -30.26 -8.41
CA MET A 548 -8.08 -29.38 -8.97
C MET A 548 -8.94 -30.07 -10.03
N SER A 549 -8.34 -30.96 -10.83
CA SER A 549 -9.02 -31.72 -11.87
C SER A 549 -9.93 -32.79 -11.29
N GLU A 550 -9.47 -33.51 -10.27
CA GLU A 550 -10.27 -34.50 -9.53
C GLU A 550 -11.46 -33.84 -8.82
N GLU A 551 -11.21 -32.74 -8.08
CA GLU A 551 -12.25 -31.98 -7.36
C GLU A 551 -13.38 -31.50 -8.27
N ARG A 552 -13.06 -31.15 -9.52
CA ARG A 552 -13.99 -30.50 -10.47
C ARG A 552 -14.42 -31.41 -11.63
N GLY A 553 -13.98 -32.67 -11.63
CA GLY A 553 -14.30 -33.64 -12.68
C GLY A 553 -13.75 -33.27 -14.06
N TRP A 554 -12.59 -32.61 -14.13
CA TRP A 554 -11.99 -32.21 -15.40
C TRP A 554 -11.18 -33.36 -16.03
N PRO A 555 -11.25 -33.56 -17.37
CA PRO A 555 -10.59 -34.66 -18.07
C PRO A 555 -9.11 -34.35 -18.37
N TRP A 556 -8.39 -33.81 -17.39
CA TRP A 556 -7.00 -33.40 -17.56
C TRP A 556 -6.01 -34.42 -17.01
N GLN A 557 -5.00 -34.73 -17.83
CA GLN A 557 -3.84 -35.49 -17.43
C GLN A 557 -2.68 -34.53 -17.15
N VAL A 558 -1.76 -34.91 -16.26
CA VAL A 558 -0.61 -34.09 -15.91
C VAL A 558 0.64 -34.94 -15.87
N GLU A 559 1.61 -34.63 -16.73
CA GLU A 559 2.87 -35.36 -16.85
C GLU A 559 4.06 -34.44 -16.54
N VAL A 560 5.00 -34.96 -15.74
CA VAL A 560 6.26 -34.28 -15.43
C VAL A 560 7.37 -34.99 -16.19
N VAL A 561 7.84 -34.40 -17.28
CA VAL A 561 8.69 -35.05 -18.30
C VAL A 561 10.04 -34.34 -18.44
N MET A 562 11.06 -35.05 -18.92
CA MET A 562 12.42 -34.48 -19.06
C MET A 562 12.56 -33.43 -20.17
N ASP A 563 11.71 -33.50 -21.20
CA ASP A 563 11.75 -32.60 -22.36
C ASP A 563 10.32 -32.42 -22.91
N PRO A 564 9.52 -31.52 -22.31
CA PRO A 564 8.16 -31.19 -22.79
C PRO A 564 8.17 -30.69 -24.23
N ASP A 565 9.17 -29.87 -24.59
CA ASP A 565 9.24 -29.24 -25.91
C ASP A 565 9.36 -30.28 -27.02
N LYS A 566 10.12 -31.36 -26.80
CA LYS A 566 10.20 -32.47 -27.76
C LYS A 566 8.83 -33.12 -27.99
N LEU A 567 8.04 -33.34 -26.94
CA LEU A 567 6.70 -33.92 -27.07
C LEU A 567 5.75 -32.97 -27.80
N LEU A 568 5.80 -31.68 -27.47
CA LEU A 568 5.00 -30.63 -28.13
C LEU A 568 5.32 -30.52 -29.62
N ARG A 569 6.58 -30.74 -30.02
CA ARG A 569 7.01 -30.72 -31.44
C ARG A 569 6.68 -32.01 -32.21
N THR A 570 6.66 -33.17 -31.56
CA THR A 570 6.69 -34.48 -32.27
C THR A 570 5.43 -35.34 -32.14
N SER A 571 4.53 -35.06 -31.20
CA SER A 571 3.38 -35.94 -30.87
C SER A 571 2.24 -35.97 -31.90
N GLY A 572 2.18 -35.00 -32.83
CA GLY A 572 1.05 -34.82 -33.75
C GLY A 572 -0.25 -34.33 -33.10
N ALA A 573 -0.30 -34.20 -31.77
CA ALA A 573 -1.40 -33.58 -31.03
C ALA A 573 -1.42 -32.06 -31.22
N VAL A 574 -2.55 -31.42 -30.87
CA VAL A 574 -2.65 -29.94 -30.93
C VAL A 574 -1.85 -29.35 -29.78
N ALA A 575 -0.82 -28.58 -30.08
CA ALA A 575 -0.01 -27.89 -29.08
C ALA A 575 -0.67 -26.60 -28.59
N ILE A 576 -0.66 -26.38 -27.27
CA ILE A 576 -1.08 -25.13 -26.63
C ILE A 576 0.17 -24.47 -26.04
N THR A 577 0.74 -23.53 -26.77
CA THR A 577 1.93 -22.79 -26.37
C THR A 577 2.00 -21.47 -27.11
N SER A 578 2.80 -20.55 -26.58
CA SER A 578 3.24 -19.34 -27.28
C SER A 578 4.74 -19.35 -27.56
N ASP A 579 5.48 -20.41 -27.25
CA ASP A 579 6.93 -20.48 -27.44
C ASP A 579 7.32 -20.56 -28.93
N SER A 580 8.08 -19.58 -29.40
CA SER A 580 8.50 -19.47 -30.81
C SER A 580 9.16 -20.72 -31.38
N ASN A 581 9.99 -21.42 -30.60
CA ASN A 581 10.73 -22.59 -31.08
C ASN A 581 9.81 -23.81 -31.25
N ILE A 582 8.78 -23.91 -30.41
CA ILE A 582 7.76 -24.95 -30.51
C ILE A 582 6.83 -24.64 -31.68
N LEU A 583 6.39 -23.37 -31.81
CA LEU A 583 5.52 -22.92 -32.89
C LEU A 583 6.14 -23.16 -34.29
N ASP A 584 7.46 -23.05 -34.41
CA ASP A 584 8.16 -23.29 -35.68
C ASP A 584 8.15 -24.77 -36.12
N GLN A 585 7.86 -25.71 -35.22
CA GLN A 585 7.99 -27.15 -35.48
C GLN A 585 6.72 -27.96 -35.18
N ALA A 586 5.77 -27.42 -34.41
CA ALA A 586 4.53 -28.10 -34.08
C ALA A 586 3.68 -28.37 -35.34
N ALA A 587 3.11 -29.58 -35.41
CA ALA A 587 2.24 -29.96 -36.52
C ALA A 587 0.99 -29.08 -36.62
N CYS A 588 0.34 -28.82 -35.47
CA CYS A 588 -0.70 -27.80 -35.35
C CYS A 588 -0.76 -27.24 -33.92
N TRP A 589 -1.17 -25.96 -33.79
CA TRP A 589 -1.19 -25.27 -32.50
C TRP A 589 -2.35 -24.28 -32.35
N ILE A 590 -2.66 -23.89 -31.11
CA ILE A 590 -3.65 -22.84 -30.78
C ILE A 590 -3.09 -21.75 -29.87
N ASN A 591 -3.61 -20.54 -30.06
CA ASN A 591 -3.24 -19.36 -29.28
C ASN A 591 -4.19 -19.15 -28.08
N LEU A 592 -4.16 -20.07 -27.12
CA LEU A 592 -5.08 -20.02 -25.98
C LEU A 592 -4.81 -18.83 -25.05
N SER A 593 -3.54 -18.45 -24.85
CA SER A 593 -3.20 -17.31 -23.99
C SER A 593 -3.86 -16.03 -24.46
N ARG A 594 -3.85 -15.76 -25.77
CA ARG A 594 -4.53 -14.60 -26.35
C ARG A 594 -6.05 -14.62 -26.15
N LEU A 595 -6.69 -15.77 -26.34
CA LEU A 595 -8.13 -15.93 -26.10
C LEU A 595 -8.46 -15.59 -24.64
N LEU A 596 -7.73 -16.20 -23.70
CA LEU A 596 -7.94 -16.02 -22.27
C LEU A 596 -7.74 -14.58 -21.83
N ILE A 597 -6.67 -13.93 -22.30
CA ILE A 597 -6.35 -12.55 -21.94
C ILE A 597 -7.44 -11.59 -22.43
N HIS A 598 -7.87 -11.72 -23.69
CA HIS A 598 -8.92 -10.85 -24.22
C HIS A 598 -10.29 -11.07 -23.56
N GLN A 599 -10.59 -12.28 -23.12
CA GLN A 599 -11.91 -12.62 -22.57
C GLN A 599 -12.01 -12.40 -21.07
N PHE A 600 -10.93 -12.61 -20.31
CA PHE A 600 -10.99 -12.72 -18.85
C PHE A 600 -10.09 -11.73 -18.09
N VAL A 601 -9.19 -11.01 -18.77
CA VAL A 601 -8.29 -10.04 -18.12
C VAL A 601 -8.77 -8.62 -18.44
N PRO A 602 -9.29 -7.86 -17.46
CA PRO A 602 -9.72 -6.48 -17.69
C PRO A 602 -8.49 -5.58 -17.83
N ASN A 603 -8.43 -4.79 -18.91
CA ASN A 603 -7.36 -3.83 -19.18
C ASN A 603 -5.94 -4.41 -19.08
N PRO A 604 -5.59 -5.45 -19.86
CA PRO A 604 -4.25 -6.03 -19.82
C PRO A 604 -3.20 -4.99 -20.20
N TRP A 605 -2.09 -4.92 -19.47
CA TRP A 605 -0.99 -4.02 -19.82
C TRP A 605 -0.23 -4.56 -21.02
N MET A 606 -0.75 -4.20 -22.19
CA MET A 606 -0.19 -4.52 -23.49
C MET A 606 0.32 -3.24 -24.14
N PRO A 607 1.61 -2.89 -23.94
CA PRO A 607 2.24 -1.84 -24.75
C PRO A 607 2.10 -2.23 -26.23
N GLY A 608 1.18 -1.57 -26.92
CA GLY A 608 0.81 -1.89 -28.30
C GLY A 608 1.87 -1.54 -29.32
#